data_AF-A0A1X0P6Y6-F1
#
_entry.id   AF-A0A1X0P6Y6-F1
#
_cell.length_a   1.000
_cell.length_b   1.000
_cell.length_c   1.000
_cell.angle_alpha   90.00
_cell.angle_beta   90.00
_cell.angle_gamma   90.00
#
_symmetry.space_group_name_H-M   'P 1'
#
loop_
_entity.id
_entity.type
_entity.pdbx_description
1 polymer ?
#
loop_
_entity_poly.entity_id
_entity_poly.type
_entity_poly.pdbx_seq_one_letter_code
_entity_poly.pdbx_strand_id
1 'polypeptide(L)'
;MGNRRIGGNSRVLRKKKLKVSKRSTTLGGASTASRVATASTAVTAGGFTVKKTGLRLKKSGSRAAAEKKRLAALRALQKERSQLLKRQAAERMVLKEHTRDLEARRQRIRKGENAKTERRELGKYIRQLREEQTSKHESELRAIEEAIKIQDSTKRCNTKRVEEDWEDIEDDDVDEIDENELQDMFAHLTT
;
A
#
# COMPACT_ATOMS: atom_id res chain seq x y z
N MET A 1 28.88 35.98 20.49
CA MET A 1 27.67 36.82 20.33
C MET A 1 27.66 37.37 18.90
N GLY A 2 26.52 37.26 18.17
CA GLY A 2 26.32 38.04 16.92
C GLY A 2 25.94 37.25 15.66
N ASN A 3 24.66 36.83 15.58
CA ASN A 3 23.73 36.75 14.42
C ASN A 3 24.28 36.46 12.99
N ARG A 4 23.93 35.30 12.42
CA ARG A 4 22.73 35.02 11.56
C ARG A 4 22.70 35.76 10.20
N ARG A 5 22.97 35.03 9.12
CA ARG A 5 22.39 35.29 7.78
C ARG A 5 21.77 34.01 7.24
N ILE A 6 20.47 33.88 7.48
CA ILE A 6 19.60 32.92 6.78
C ILE A 6 19.30 33.55 5.43
N GLY A 7 19.99 33.11 4.39
CA GLY A 7 19.70 33.50 3.01
C GLY A 7 18.35 32.93 2.60
N GLY A 8 17.34 33.79 2.54
CA GLY A 8 15.99 33.45 2.14
C GLY A 8 15.91 32.99 0.69
N ASN A 9 15.36 31.79 0.49
CA ASN A 9 14.80 31.37 -0.79
C ASN A 9 13.31 31.09 -0.60
N SER A 10 12.53 32.17 -0.41
CA SER A 10 11.07 32.13 -0.44
C SER A 10 10.57 32.09 -1.89
N ARG A 11 10.74 30.97 -2.59
CA ARG A 11 9.97 30.72 -3.82
C ARG A 11 8.54 30.33 -3.45
N VAL A 12 7.77 31.38 -3.19
CA VAL A 12 6.40 31.58 -3.65
C VAL A 12 5.50 30.33 -3.55
N LEU A 13 4.82 30.26 -2.41
CA LEU A 13 3.56 29.54 -2.21
C LEU A 13 2.50 30.02 -3.22
N ARG A 14 2.52 29.51 -4.46
CA ARG A 14 1.33 29.56 -5.33
C ARG A 14 0.36 28.47 -4.91
N LYS A 15 -0.40 28.71 -3.84
CA LYS A 15 -1.64 27.96 -3.57
C LYS A 15 -2.63 28.32 -4.68
N LYS A 16 -2.72 27.49 -5.72
CA LYS A 16 -3.81 27.57 -6.70
C LYS A 16 -5.12 27.34 -5.95
N LYS A 17 -5.96 28.38 -5.80
CA LYS A 17 -7.31 28.23 -5.24
C LYS A 17 -8.12 27.38 -6.20
N LEU A 18 -8.44 26.15 -5.81
CA LEU A 18 -9.39 25.32 -6.54
C LEU A 18 -10.77 25.93 -6.35
N LYS A 19 -11.38 26.40 -7.45
CA LYS A 19 -12.75 26.90 -7.46
C LYS A 19 -13.67 25.67 -7.42
N VAL A 20 -14.23 25.38 -6.26
CA VAL A 20 -15.20 24.29 -6.08
C VAL A 20 -16.54 24.78 -6.64
N SER A 21 -16.89 24.36 -7.85
CA SER A 21 -18.23 24.58 -8.39
C SER A 21 -19.20 23.63 -7.69
N LYS A 22 -19.96 24.12 -6.71
CA LYS A 22 -21.12 23.42 -6.15
C LYS A 22 -22.21 23.41 -7.22
N ARG A 23 -22.47 22.27 -7.85
CA ARG A 23 -23.73 22.05 -8.59
C ARG A 23 -24.84 21.88 -7.57
N SER A 24 -25.72 22.88 -7.47
CA SER A 24 -27.03 22.76 -6.85
C SER A 24 -27.96 21.99 -7.78
N THR A 25 -28.66 21.02 -7.20
CA THR A 25 -29.82 20.32 -7.77
C THR A 25 -31.01 21.26 -7.83
N THR A 26 -31.66 21.38 -8.98
CA THR A 26 -33.09 21.71 -9.07
C THR A 26 -33.71 20.88 -10.19
N LEU A 27 -34.64 20.02 -9.79
CA LEU A 27 -35.65 19.37 -10.61
C LEU A 27 -36.69 20.41 -11.10
N GLY A 28 -37.32 20.10 -12.24
CA GLY A 28 -38.45 20.83 -12.82
C GLY A 28 -38.02 21.55 -14.11
N GLY A 29 -38.66 21.40 -15.26
CA GLY A 29 -39.92 20.77 -15.66
C GLY A 29 -40.12 21.15 -17.14
N ALA A 30 -40.81 20.31 -17.89
CA ALA A 30 -40.97 20.38 -19.34
C ALA A 30 -41.52 21.72 -19.89
N SER A 31 -41.10 22.10 -21.10
CA SER A 31 -42.02 22.49 -22.19
C SER A 31 -41.29 22.89 -23.49
N THR A 32 -41.84 22.36 -24.56
CA THR A 32 -41.61 22.55 -25.99
C THR A 32 -42.08 23.92 -26.51
N ALA A 33 -41.33 24.53 -27.44
CA ALA A 33 -41.78 25.32 -28.63
C ALA A 33 -40.60 26.21 -29.10
N SER A 34 -39.99 25.99 -30.27
CA SER A 34 -40.45 26.37 -31.63
C SER A 34 -40.38 27.87 -31.93
N ARG A 35 -39.34 28.28 -32.69
CA ARG A 35 -39.36 29.05 -33.96
C ARG A 35 -38.01 29.75 -34.20
N VAL A 36 -37.24 29.30 -35.18
CA VAL A 36 -37.10 29.86 -36.54
C VAL A 36 -36.42 31.23 -36.56
N ALA A 37 -35.15 31.24 -36.96
CA ALA A 37 -34.51 32.38 -37.61
C ALA A 37 -33.53 31.86 -38.68
N THR A 38 -34.10 31.75 -39.88
CA THR A 38 -33.54 32.03 -41.22
C THR A 38 -32.10 31.62 -41.55
N ALA A 39 -32.07 30.75 -42.56
CA ALA A 39 -30.96 30.37 -43.43
C ALA A 39 -30.06 31.53 -43.88
N SER A 40 -28.76 31.28 -43.84
CA SER A 40 -27.84 31.71 -44.90
C SER A 40 -26.84 30.58 -45.17
N THR A 41 -26.74 30.30 -46.46
CA THR A 41 -26.11 29.17 -47.14
C THR A 41 -24.60 29.21 -47.02
N ALA A 42 -23.97 28.11 -46.62
CA ALA A 42 -22.60 27.79 -47.03
C ALA A 42 -22.38 26.28 -46.95
N VAL A 43 -22.32 25.69 -48.15
CA VAL A 43 -21.96 24.31 -48.42
C VAL A 43 -20.47 24.13 -48.13
N THR A 44 -20.11 23.21 -47.23
CA THR A 44 -18.82 22.52 -47.30
C THR A 44 -19.01 21.11 -46.76
N ALA A 45 -19.00 20.18 -47.71
CA ALA A 45 -18.79 18.77 -47.46
C ALA A 45 -17.39 18.54 -46.88
N GLY A 46 -17.25 17.46 -46.09
CA GLY A 46 -15.95 16.86 -45.81
C GLY A 46 -15.39 17.19 -44.43
N GLY A 47 -15.45 16.21 -43.54
CA GLY A 47 -14.65 16.23 -42.32
C GLY A 47 -15.35 15.57 -41.14
N PHE A 48 -15.57 14.25 -41.21
CA PHE A 48 -15.71 13.47 -39.98
C PHE A 48 -14.42 13.64 -39.19
N THR A 49 -14.38 14.59 -38.25
CA THR A 49 -13.29 14.67 -37.29
C THR A 49 -13.45 13.49 -36.33
N VAL A 50 -12.89 12.35 -36.72
CA VAL A 50 -12.66 11.21 -35.83
C VAL A 50 -11.82 11.74 -34.68
N LYS A 51 -12.46 11.96 -33.53
CA LYS A 51 -11.75 12.20 -32.29
C LYS A 51 -10.92 10.95 -32.05
N LYS A 52 -9.62 11.00 -32.37
CA LYS A 52 -8.65 9.98 -31.96
C LYS A 52 -8.77 9.86 -30.45
N THR A 53 -9.49 8.85 -29.99
CA THR A 53 -9.41 8.33 -28.63
C THR A 53 -8.02 7.75 -28.51
N GLY A 54 -7.04 8.62 -28.25
CA GLY A 54 -5.67 8.20 -28.01
C GLY A 54 -5.69 7.22 -26.86
N LEU A 55 -5.57 5.94 -27.18
CA LEU A 55 -5.45 4.85 -26.23
C LEU A 55 -4.18 5.15 -25.43
N ARG A 56 -4.32 5.74 -24.24
CA ARG A 56 -3.19 6.01 -23.36
C ARG A 56 -2.75 4.66 -22.79
N LEU A 57 -1.90 3.96 -23.53
CA LEU A 57 -1.21 2.78 -23.04
C LEU A 57 -0.54 3.15 -21.71
N LYS A 58 -1.00 2.54 -20.62
CA LYS A 58 -0.41 2.74 -19.30
C LYS A 58 1.06 2.37 -19.38
N LYS A 59 1.93 3.31 -18.99
CA LYS A 59 3.38 3.15 -18.97
C LYS A 59 3.75 1.89 -18.17
N SER A 60 4.16 0.83 -18.85
CA SER A 60 4.48 -0.51 -18.30
C SER A 60 5.60 -0.46 -17.26
N GLY A 61 6.47 0.54 -17.31
CA GLY A 61 7.54 0.76 -16.33
C GLY A 61 7.07 1.10 -14.89
N SER A 62 5.79 1.44 -14.69
CA SER A 62 5.26 1.73 -13.35
C SER A 62 5.12 0.48 -12.46
N ARG A 63 4.87 -0.69 -13.06
CA ARG A 63 4.65 -1.95 -12.33
C ARG A 63 5.95 -2.48 -11.72
N ALA A 64 7.03 -2.54 -12.51
CA ALA A 64 8.35 -2.96 -12.02
C ALA A 64 8.89 -2.04 -10.91
N ALA A 65 8.67 -0.73 -11.02
CA ALA A 65 9.06 0.23 -9.98
C ALA A 65 8.23 0.05 -8.68
N ALA A 66 6.93 -0.21 -8.79
CA ALA A 66 6.06 -0.48 -7.65
C ALA A 66 6.44 -1.79 -6.93
N GLU A 67 6.77 -2.83 -7.70
CA GLU A 67 7.22 -4.11 -7.15
C GLU A 67 8.56 -3.99 -6.42
N LYS A 68 9.55 -3.28 -7.00
CA LYS A 68 10.83 -3.01 -6.34
C LYS A 68 10.63 -2.28 -5.00
N LYS A 69 9.78 -1.26 -4.94
CA LYS A 69 9.45 -0.53 -3.70
C LYS A 69 8.84 -1.44 -2.66
N ARG A 70 7.92 -2.31 -3.09
CA ARG A 70 7.27 -3.27 -2.20
C ARG A 70 8.24 -4.30 -1.63
N LEU A 71 9.09 -4.89 -2.47
CA LEU A 71 10.13 -5.82 -2.02
C LEU A 71 11.12 -5.16 -1.06
N ALA A 72 11.46 -3.89 -1.30
CA ALA A 72 12.30 -3.12 -0.39
C ALA A 72 11.63 -2.92 0.98
N ALA A 73 10.34 -2.62 1.01
CA ALA A 73 9.58 -2.47 2.25
C ALA A 73 9.40 -3.81 3.00
N LEU A 74 9.17 -4.93 2.31
CA LEU A 74 9.18 -6.27 2.93
C LEU A 74 10.52 -6.59 3.60
N ARG A 75 11.62 -6.34 2.88
CA ARG A 75 12.98 -6.52 3.43
C ARG A 75 13.24 -5.60 4.63
N ALA A 76 12.69 -4.38 4.64
CA ALA A 76 12.80 -3.47 5.76
C ALA A 76 12.08 -4.03 7.01
N LEU A 77 10.84 -4.51 6.86
CA LEU A 77 10.10 -5.15 7.95
C LEU A 77 10.79 -6.41 8.48
N GLN A 78 11.35 -7.24 7.60
CA GLN A 78 12.13 -8.42 8.00
C GLN A 78 13.38 -8.04 8.80
N LYS A 79 14.08 -6.97 8.39
CA LYS A 79 15.22 -6.43 9.15
C LYS A 79 14.75 -5.89 10.50
N GLU A 80 13.66 -5.16 10.55
CA GLU A 80 13.07 -4.63 11.78
C GLU A 80 12.71 -5.77 12.74
N ARG A 81 12.05 -6.83 12.27
CA ARG A 81 11.77 -8.05 13.05
C ARG A 81 13.05 -8.65 13.66
N SER A 82 14.10 -8.79 12.85
CA SER A 82 15.37 -9.35 13.32
C SER A 82 16.04 -8.46 14.40
N GLN A 83 15.93 -7.14 14.26
CA GLN A 83 16.46 -6.20 15.25
C GLN A 83 15.63 -6.21 16.53
N LEU A 84 14.30 -6.28 16.40
CA LEU A 84 13.38 -6.41 17.54
C LEU A 84 13.71 -7.65 18.35
N LEU A 85 13.88 -8.81 17.70
CA LEU A 85 14.24 -10.06 18.39
C LEU A 85 15.56 -9.95 19.15
N LYS A 86 16.57 -9.26 18.60
CA LYS A 86 17.83 -8.99 19.29
C LYS A 86 17.64 -8.09 20.51
N ARG A 87 16.84 -7.03 20.39
CA ARG A 87 16.50 -6.13 21.50
C ARG A 87 15.75 -6.89 22.60
N GLN A 88 14.74 -7.68 22.24
CA GLN A 88 13.99 -8.51 23.19
C GLN A 88 14.88 -9.53 23.89
N ALA A 89 15.85 -10.14 23.20
CA ALA A 89 16.83 -11.03 23.83
C ALA A 89 17.66 -10.30 24.90
N ALA A 90 18.14 -9.10 24.59
CA ALA A 90 18.86 -8.27 25.56
C ALA A 90 17.97 -7.86 26.75
N GLU A 91 16.74 -7.41 26.48
CA GLU A 91 15.77 -7.07 27.53
C GLU A 91 15.46 -8.27 28.44
N ARG A 92 15.28 -9.47 27.88
CA ARG A 92 15.07 -10.70 28.66
C ARG A 92 16.26 -11.05 29.55
N MET A 93 17.49 -10.81 29.07
CA MET A 93 18.69 -11.04 29.88
C MET A 93 18.73 -10.09 31.09
N VAL A 94 18.51 -8.79 30.87
CA VAL A 94 18.47 -7.81 31.96
C VAL A 94 17.33 -8.11 32.94
N LEU A 95 16.14 -8.45 32.42
CA LEU A 95 14.99 -8.80 33.24
C LEU A 95 15.23 -10.04 34.09
N LYS A 96 15.95 -11.03 33.56
CA LYS A 96 16.31 -12.25 34.28
C LYS A 96 17.19 -11.95 35.50
N GLU A 97 18.15 -11.05 35.37
CA GLU A 97 19.00 -10.61 36.49
C GLU A 97 18.17 -9.89 37.56
N HIS A 98 17.36 -8.90 37.14
CA HIS A 98 16.52 -8.16 38.06
C HIS A 98 15.50 -9.05 38.80
N THR A 99 14.85 -9.98 38.11
CA THR A 99 13.93 -10.94 38.74
C THR A 99 14.64 -11.88 39.70
N ARG A 100 15.86 -12.32 39.38
CA ARG A 100 16.70 -13.12 40.30
C ARG A 100 17.01 -12.34 41.58
N ASP A 101 17.34 -11.06 41.48
CA ASP A 101 17.62 -10.21 42.65
C ASP A 101 16.39 -10.00 43.53
N LEU A 102 15.22 -9.80 42.92
CA LEU A 102 13.94 -9.72 43.63
C LEU A 102 13.58 -11.05 44.33
N GLU A 103 13.82 -12.19 43.67
CA GLU A 103 13.63 -13.51 44.25
C GLU A 103 14.60 -13.74 45.43
N ALA A 104 15.86 -13.36 45.28
CA ALA A 104 16.85 -13.44 46.36
C ALA A 104 16.45 -12.54 47.54
N ARG A 105 15.99 -11.30 47.28
CA ARG A 105 15.44 -10.41 48.31
C ARG A 105 14.25 -11.06 49.02
N ARG A 106 13.32 -11.64 48.27
CA ARG A 106 12.16 -12.36 48.82
C ARG A 106 12.57 -13.52 49.72
N GLN A 107 13.62 -14.26 49.37
CA GLN A 107 14.14 -15.38 50.17
C GLN A 107 14.86 -14.93 51.45
N ARG A 108 15.53 -13.76 51.42
CA ARG A 108 16.20 -13.18 52.59
C ARG A 108 15.23 -12.67 53.65
N ILE A 109 14.03 -12.23 53.25
CA ILE A 109 12.99 -11.78 54.17
C ILE A 109 12.44 -12.98 54.96
N ARG A 110 12.97 -13.20 56.16
CA ARG A 110 12.57 -14.33 57.04
C ARG A 110 11.82 -13.90 58.30
N LYS A 111 12.18 -12.75 58.88
CA LYS A 111 11.64 -12.25 60.16
C LYS A 111 11.35 -10.75 60.05
N GLY A 112 10.39 -10.27 60.83
CA GLY A 112 9.88 -8.89 60.80
C GLY A 112 8.35 -8.86 60.80
N GLU A 113 7.77 -7.78 61.33
CA GLU A 113 6.30 -7.60 61.44
C GLU A 113 5.61 -7.73 60.06
N ASN A 114 6.21 -7.13 59.04
CA ASN A 114 5.71 -7.15 57.66
C ASN A 114 6.33 -8.26 56.79
N ALA A 115 7.11 -9.19 57.35
CA ALA A 115 7.88 -10.15 56.54
C ALA A 115 7.01 -11.11 55.71
N LYS A 116 5.77 -11.38 56.12
CA LYS A 116 4.83 -12.23 55.38
C LYS A 116 4.15 -11.47 54.23
N THR A 117 3.77 -10.23 54.47
CA THR A 117 3.13 -9.36 53.46
C THR A 117 4.12 -8.98 52.39
N GLU A 118 5.32 -8.52 52.76
CA GLU A 118 6.40 -8.17 51.83
C GLU A 118 6.76 -9.33 50.90
N ARG A 119 6.89 -10.56 51.42
CA ARG A 119 7.16 -11.75 50.59
C ARG A 119 6.06 -12.06 49.58
N ARG A 120 4.80 -11.80 49.94
CA ARG A 120 3.64 -12.01 49.06
C ARG A 120 3.61 -10.92 48.00
N GLU A 121 3.82 -9.67 48.37
CA GLU A 121 3.88 -8.53 47.45
C GLU A 121 5.03 -8.66 46.46
N LEU A 122 6.23 -9.01 46.92
CA LEU A 122 7.35 -9.32 46.02
C LEU A 122 7.01 -10.45 45.05
N GLY A 123 6.32 -11.49 45.53
CA GLY A 123 5.85 -12.59 44.66
C GLY A 123 4.86 -12.12 43.58
N LYS A 124 3.91 -11.25 43.94
CA LYS A 124 2.96 -10.66 43.00
C LYS A 124 3.69 -9.77 41.98
N TYR A 125 4.59 -8.92 42.45
CA TYR A 125 5.36 -8.02 41.60
C TYR A 125 6.23 -8.79 40.61
N ILE A 126 6.94 -9.84 41.04
CA ILE A 126 7.72 -10.69 40.13
C ILE A 126 6.82 -11.34 39.06
N ARG A 127 5.61 -11.80 39.43
CA ARG A 127 4.66 -12.38 38.47
C ARG A 127 4.19 -11.33 37.46
N GLN A 128 3.71 -10.18 37.94
CA GLN A 128 3.26 -9.07 37.08
C GLN A 128 4.36 -8.62 36.12
N LEU A 129 5.58 -8.44 36.62
CA LEU A 129 6.70 -8.01 35.81
C LEU A 129 7.04 -9.00 34.68
N ARG A 130 6.89 -10.30 34.92
CA ARG A 130 7.05 -11.33 33.88
C ARG A 130 5.93 -11.26 32.85
N GLU A 131 4.68 -11.18 33.30
CA GLU A 131 3.49 -11.13 32.44
C GLU A 131 3.49 -9.89 31.54
N GLU A 132 3.81 -8.71 32.09
CA GLU A 132 3.90 -7.46 31.36
C GLU A 132 4.99 -7.52 30.28
N GLN A 133 6.15 -8.09 30.60
CA GLN A 133 7.25 -8.22 29.65
C GLN A 133 6.94 -9.22 28.53
N THR A 134 6.30 -10.35 28.85
CA THR A 134 5.82 -11.28 27.82
C THR A 134 4.77 -10.62 26.93
N SER A 135 3.80 -9.92 27.50
CA SER A 135 2.73 -9.25 26.76
C SER A 135 3.29 -8.14 25.85
N LYS A 136 4.23 -7.33 26.36
CA LYS A 136 4.95 -6.32 25.57
C LYS A 136 5.68 -6.97 24.39
N HIS A 137 6.48 -8.00 24.63
CA HIS A 137 7.26 -8.63 23.55
C HIS A 137 6.38 -9.30 22.49
N GLU A 138 5.28 -9.94 22.91
CA GLU A 138 4.32 -10.56 22.01
C GLU A 138 3.57 -9.53 21.16
N SER A 139 3.11 -8.44 21.76
CA SER A 139 2.40 -7.38 21.03
C SER A 139 3.29 -6.67 20.01
N GLU A 140 4.54 -6.37 20.36
CA GLU A 140 5.52 -5.78 19.43
C GLU A 140 5.82 -6.72 18.24
N LEU A 141 6.01 -8.02 18.51
CA LEU A 141 6.23 -9.01 17.45
C LEU A 141 5.01 -9.15 16.56
N ARG A 142 3.82 -9.25 17.16
CA ARG A 142 2.55 -9.37 16.43
C ARG A 142 2.34 -8.20 15.48
N ALA A 143 2.64 -6.97 15.90
CA ALA A 143 2.51 -5.78 15.04
C ALA A 143 3.37 -5.87 13.76
N ILE A 144 4.63 -6.33 13.88
CA ILE A 144 5.52 -6.49 12.72
C ILE A 144 5.07 -7.67 11.85
N GLU A 145 4.65 -8.78 12.47
CA GLU A 145 4.18 -9.95 11.74
C GLU A 145 2.88 -9.67 10.97
N GLU A 146 1.96 -8.89 11.54
CA GLU A 146 0.77 -8.40 10.86
C GLU A 146 1.13 -7.47 9.69
N ALA A 147 2.09 -6.57 9.86
CA ALA A 147 2.57 -5.70 8.78
C ALA A 147 3.17 -6.51 7.61
N ILE A 148 3.97 -7.54 7.91
CA ILE A 148 4.51 -8.47 6.89
C ILE A 148 3.35 -9.21 6.20
N LYS A 149 2.39 -9.73 6.97
CA LYS A 149 1.23 -10.47 6.44
C LYS A 149 0.36 -9.61 5.51
N ILE A 150 0.09 -8.36 5.86
CA ILE A 150 -0.63 -7.40 5.02
C ILE A 150 0.14 -7.15 3.72
N GLN A 151 1.45 -6.98 3.84
CA GLN A 151 2.29 -6.72 2.69
C GLN A 151 2.41 -7.94 1.76
N ASP A 152 2.32 -9.17 2.28
CA ASP A 152 2.28 -10.41 1.50
C ASP A 152 0.90 -10.69 0.88
N SER A 153 -0.19 -10.48 1.62
CA SER A 153 -1.56 -10.67 1.12
C SER A 153 -1.88 -9.71 -0.03
N THR A 154 -1.31 -8.51 -0.01
CA THR A 154 -1.35 -7.55 -1.11
C THR A 154 -0.69 -8.11 -2.41
N LYS A 155 0.15 -9.15 -2.35
CA LYS A 155 0.61 -9.88 -3.56
C LYS A 155 -0.53 -10.68 -4.13
N ARG A 156 -1.10 -11.51 -3.25
CA ARG A 156 -2.00 -12.58 -3.64
C ARG A 156 -3.28 -12.02 -4.24
N CYS A 157 -3.76 -10.87 -3.76
CA CYS A 157 -4.91 -10.19 -4.38
C CYS A 157 -4.58 -9.55 -5.72
N ASN A 158 -3.36 -9.01 -5.90
CA ASN A 158 -2.95 -8.40 -7.17
C ASN A 158 -2.56 -9.43 -8.23
N THR A 159 -2.08 -10.62 -7.86
CA THR A 159 -1.82 -11.71 -8.81
C THR A 159 -3.14 -12.33 -9.29
N LYS A 160 -4.10 -12.57 -8.38
CA LYS A 160 -5.42 -13.10 -8.75
C LYS A 160 -6.18 -12.19 -9.74
N ARG A 161 -6.12 -10.86 -9.56
CA ARG A 161 -6.70 -9.89 -10.51
C ARG A 161 -5.99 -9.81 -11.87
N VAL A 162 -4.82 -10.41 -12.02
CA VAL A 162 -4.04 -10.39 -13.27
C VAL A 162 -4.15 -11.74 -14.00
N GLU A 163 -4.48 -12.82 -13.28
CA GLU A 163 -4.78 -14.14 -13.85
C GLU A 163 -6.13 -14.20 -14.58
N GLU A 164 -7.09 -13.32 -14.26
CA GLU A 164 -8.43 -13.29 -14.89
C GLU A 164 -8.50 -12.53 -16.24
N ASP A 165 -7.43 -11.89 -16.72
CA ASP A 165 -7.45 -11.02 -17.91
C ASP A 165 -6.79 -11.64 -19.17
N TRP A 166 -6.47 -12.94 -19.13
CA TRP A 166 -6.07 -13.71 -20.31
C TRP A 166 -6.79 -15.06 -20.27
N GLU A 167 -7.99 -15.13 -20.85
CA GLU A 167 -8.50 -16.43 -21.32
C GLU A 167 -7.56 -16.87 -22.43
N ASP A 168 -6.87 -17.99 -22.23
CA ASP A 168 -6.24 -18.72 -23.31
C ASP A 168 -7.36 -19.02 -24.31
N ILE A 169 -7.29 -18.44 -25.51
CA ILE A 169 -8.10 -18.90 -26.62
C ILE A 169 -7.65 -20.35 -26.81
N GLU A 170 -8.52 -21.30 -26.49
CA GLU A 170 -8.32 -22.69 -26.85
C GLU A 170 -8.05 -22.69 -28.36
N ASP A 171 -6.82 -23.02 -28.76
CA ASP A 171 -6.40 -23.23 -30.15
C ASP A 171 -7.07 -24.50 -30.70
N ASP A 172 -8.40 -24.61 -30.57
CA ASP A 172 -9.15 -25.82 -30.91
C ASP A 172 -9.70 -25.80 -32.34
N ASP A 173 -9.57 -24.70 -33.09
CA ASP A 173 -9.98 -24.62 -34.50
C ASP A 173 -9.04 -23.74 -35.34
N VAL A 174 -7.72 -23.89 -35.21
CA VAL A 174 -6.81 -23.37 -36.25
C VAL A 174 -6.80 -24.40 -37.38
N ASP A 175 -7.75 -24.27 -38.29
CA ASP A 175 -7.69 -24.94 -39.59
C ASP A 175 -6.28 -24.67 -40.15
N GLU A 176 -5.55 -25.75 -40.44
CA GLU A 176 -4.18 -25.69 -40.95
C GLU A 176 -4.21 -25.00 -42.32
N ILE A 177 -4.05 -23.67 -42.32
CA ILE A 177 -4.05 -22.86 -43.54
C ILE A 177 -2.91 -23.39 -44.41
N ASP A 178 -3.26 -23.91 -45.58
CA ASP A 178 -2.28 -24.49 -46.47
C ASP A 178 -1.36 -23.39 -47.03
N GLU A 179 -0.11 -23.75 -47.33
CA GLU A 179 0.89 -22.80 -47.83
C GLU A 179 0.45 -22.15 -49.16
N ASN A 180 -0.47 -22.79 -49.89
CA ASN A 180 -0.98 -22.32 -51.17
C ASN A 180 -2.01 -21.19 -51.00
N GLU A 181 -2.91 -21.28 -50.03
CA GLU A 181 -3.89 -20.25 -49.66
C GLU A 181 -3.18 -19.02 -49.11
N LEU A 182 -2.14 -19.26 -48.28
CA LEU A 182 -1.29 -18.18 -47.78
C LEU A 182 -0.57 -17.47 -48.94
N GLN A 183 -0.10 -18.20 -49.95
CA GLN A 183 0.59 -17.62 -51.08
C GLN A 183 -0.34 -16.86 -52.03
N ASP A 184 -1.60 -17.31 -52.21
CA ASP A 184 -2.62 -16.60 -53.00
C ASP A 184 -3.06 -15.30 -52.31
N MET A 185 -3.15 -15.30 -50.97
CA MET A 185 -3.38 -14.11 -50.14
C MET A 185 -2.28 -13.05 -50.22
N PHE A 186 -1.09 -13.37 -50.73
CA PHE A 186 -0.02 -12.40 -50.92
C PHE A 186 0.38 -12.21 -52.39
N ALA A 187 -0.17 -13.00 -53.31
CA ALA A 187 0.16 -12.94 -54.74
C ALA A 187 -0.05 -11.54 -55.33
N HIS A 188 -1.10 -10.85 -54.89
CA HIS A 188 -1.45 -9.49 -55.32
C HIS A 188 -0.53 -8.37 -54.76
N LEU A 189 0.38 -8.70 -53.84
CA LEU A 189 1.44 -7.78 -53.36
C LEU A 189 2.76 -7.96 -54.10
N THR A 190 2.87 -8.99 -54.93
CA THR A 190 4.12 -9.35 -55.64
C THR A 190 4.08 -9.09 -57.15
N THR A 191 3.08 -8.35 -57.63
CA THR A 191 2.99 -7.88 -59.02
C THR A 191 3.84 -6.63 -59.30
#